data_AF-A0A7S1Q7L4-F1
#
_entry.id   AF-A0A7S1Q7L4-F1
#
_cell.length_a   1.000
_cell.length_b   1.000
_cell.length_c   1.000
_cell.angle_alpha   90.00
_cell.angle_beta   90.00
_cell.angle_gamma   90.00
#
_symmetry.space_group_name_H-M   'P 1'
#
loop_
_entity.id
_entity.type
_entity.pdbx_description
1 polymer ?
#
loop_
_entity_poly.entity_id
_entity_poly.type
_entity_poly.pdbx_seq_one_letter_code
_entity_poly.pdbx_strand_id
1 'polypeptide(L)'
;VGPTSRTLSVSPSVEDPSFRNVTWDELVEAYVEQVRGLVDGGVDMLMIETIFDTQNAKAAIFAVDEYFERTKTERLPVMVSATIVDNSGRTLSGQTIEAFFISIKHARAFTVGINCALGAGQMKKFYK
;
A
#
# COMPACT_ATOMS: atom_id res chain seq x y z
N VAL A 1 -3.23 8.20 0.95
CA VAL A 1 -2.35 7.64 -0.10
C VAL A 1 -3.07 6.44 -0.69
N GLY A 2 -3.74 6.68 -1.81
CA GLY A 2 -4.65 5.73 -2.42
C GLY A 2 -3.92 4.76 -3.36
N PRO A 3 -4.59 3.68 -3.79
CA PRO A 3 -4.03 2.78 -4.77
C PRO A 3 -3.96 3.46 -6.14
N THR A 4 -2.98 3.07 -6.94
CA THR A 4 -2.92 3.36 -8.37
C THR A 4 -3.62 2.25 -9.17
N SER A 5 -4.02 2.51 -10.42
CA SER A 5 -4.47 1.45 -11.34
C SER A 5 -3.32 0.61 -11.93
N ARG A 6 -2.06 0.98 -11.64
CA ARG A 6 -0.86 0.29 -12.12
C ARG A 6 -0.34 -0.71 -11.08
N THR A 7 0.32 -1.77 -11.54
CA THR A 7 0.83 -2.87 -10.68
C THR A 7 2.32 -3.08 -10.91
N LEU A 8 3.08 -3.22 -9.82
CA LEU A 8 4.49 -3.64 -9.87
C LEU A 8 4.65 -5.16 -9.83
N SER A 9 3.74 -5.87 -9.16
CA SER A 9 3.85 -7.31 -8.98
C SER A 9 3.20 -8.13 -10.10
N VAL A 10 2.17 -7.60 -10.74
CA VAL A 10 1.37 -8.31 -11.75
C VAL A 10 1.53 -7.65 -13.12
N SER A 11 1.75 -8.44 -14.17
CA SER A 11 1.71 -7.94 -15.54
C SER A 11 0.26 -7.63 -15.94
N PRO A 12 -0.03 -6.48 -16.57
CA PRO A 12 -1.33 -6.22 -17.16
C PRO A 12 -1.57 -7.00 -18.46
N SER A 13 -0.54 -7.63 -19.03
CA SER A 13 -0.64 -8.47 -20.23
C SER A 13 -0.59 -9.95 -19.84
N VAL A 14 -1.63 -10.70 -20.23
CA VAL A 14 -1.66 -12.16 -20.05
C VAL A 14 -0.65 -12.86 -20.96
N GLU A 15 -0.36 -12.27 -22.12
CA GLU A 15 0.55 -12.84 -23.13
C GLU A 15 2.03 -12.59 -22.79
N ASP A 16 2.32 -11.56 -21.99
CA ASP A 16 3.68 -11.24 -21.54
C ASP A 16 3.73 -11.10 -20.01
N PRO A 17 4.11 -12.16 -19.28
CA PRO A 17 4.22 -12.12 -17.82
C PRO A 17 5.37 -11.24 -17.31
N SER A 18 6.33 -10.89 -18.17
CA SER A 18 7.48 -10.05 -17.82
C SER A 18 7.18 -8.55 -17.86
N PHE A 19 6.17 -8.14 -18.64
CA PHE A 19 5.81 -6.75 -18.82
C PHE A 19 5.31 -6.08 -17.53
N ARG A 20 5.67 -4.80 -17.33
CA ARG A 20 5.14 -3.93 -16.27
C ARG A 20 4.82 -2.56 -16.88
N ASN A 21 3.67 -1.99 -16.54
CA ASN A 21 3.22 -0.67 -17.03
C ASN A 21 3.67 0.50 -16.13
N VAL A 22 4.44 0.20 -15.09
CA VAL A 22 5.03 1.17 -14.19
C VAL A 22 6.29 0.58 -13.56
N THR A 23 7.25 1.44 -13.26
CA THR A 23 8.48 1.10 -12.54
C THR A 23 8.38 1.49 -11.07
N TRP A 24 9.32 0.97 -10.27
CA TRP A 24 9.42 1.33 -8.85
C TRP A 24 9.62 2.83 -8.66
N ASP A 25 10.58 3.41 -9.40
CA ASP A 25 10.97 4.82 -9.24
C ASP A 25 9.82 5.76 -9.62
N GLU A 26 9.08 5.47 -10.70
CA GLU A 26 7.89 6.25 -11.10
C GLU A 26 6.81 6.25 -10.01
N LEU A 27 6.59 5.12 -9.32
CA LEU A 27 5.62 5.07 -8.22
C LEU A 27 6.12 5.80 -6.98
N VAL A 28 7.40 5.64 -6.64
CA VAL A 28 7.99 6.36 -5.51
C VAL A 28 7.87 7.86 -5.72
N GLU A 29 8.24 8.37 -6.90
CA GLU A 29 8.13 9.80 -7.24
C GLU A 29 6.69 10.31 -7.09
N ALA A 30 5.72 9.58 -7.66
CA ALA A 30 4.30 9.93 -7.55
C ALA A 30 3.80 9.92 -6.10
N TYR A 31 4.23 8.93 -5.29
CA TYR A 31 3.85 8.87 -3.89
C TYR A 31 4.53 9.96 -3.05
N VAL A 32 5.78 10.32 -3.33
CA VAL A 32 6.46 11.44 -2.64
C VAL A 32 5.71 12.74 -2.90
N GLU A 33 5.29 12.99 -4.14
CA GLU A 33 4.48 14.17 -4.47
C GLU A 33 3.14 14.17 -3.71
N GLN A 34 2.45 13.02 -3.67
CA GLN A 34 1.20 12.90 -2.92
C GLN A 34 1.41 13.11 -1.42
N VAL A 35 2.44 12.53 -0.83
CA VAL A 35 2.79 12.69 0.59
C VAL A 35 3.07 14.15 0.89
N ARG A 36 3.86 14.84 0.07
CA ARG A 36 4.10 16.28 0.21
C ARG A 36 2.80 17.06 0.26
N GLY A 37 1.90 16.85 -0.71
CA GLY A 37 0.63 17.58 -0.75
C GLY A 37 -0.24 17.34 0.48
N LEU A 38 -0.25 16.12 1.02
CA LEU A 38 -0.98 15.80 2.25
C LEU A 38 -0.35 16.45 3.49
N VAL A 39 0.97 16.40 3.62
CA VAL A 39 1.69 17.00 4.75
C VAL A 39 1.58 18.52 4.72
N ASP A 40 1.73 19.15 3.56
CA ASP A 40 1.53 20.60 3.37
C ASP A 40 0.08 21.01 3.69
N GLY A 41 -0.87 20.10 3.47
CA GLY A 41 -2.27 20.25 3.87
C GLY A 41 -2.53 20.10 5.38
N GLY A 42 -1.52 19.74 6.17
CA GLY A 42 -1.59 19.69 7.63
C GLY A 42 -2.27 18.44 8.20
N VAL A 43 -2.17 17.29 7.54
CA VAL A 43 -2.68 16.02 8.09
C VAL A 43 -1.89 15.58 9.34
N ASP A 44 -2.58 15.00 10.31
CA ASP A 44 -1.93 14.45 11.52
C ASP A 44 -1.35 13.05 11.30
N MET A 45 -1.79 12.35 10.25
CA MET A 45 -1.39 10.98 9.95
C MET A 45 -1.55 10.66 8.47
N LEU A 46 -0.80 9.67 8.01
CA LEU A 46 -0.87 9.17 6.64
C LEU A 46 -1.52 7.80 6.62
N MET A 47 -2.40 7.58 5.65
CA MET A 47 -3.05 6.28 5.44
C MET A 47 -2.73 5.76 4.04
N ILE A 48 -2.02 4.64 3.96
CA ILE A 48 -1.77 3.89 2.74
C ILE A 48 -2.83 2.80 2.67
N GLU A 49 -3.82 2.98 1.79
CA GLU A 49 -5.03 2.17 1.84
C GLU A 49 -5.41 1.51 0.52
N THR A 50 -6.39 0.62 0.61
CA THR A 50 -6.93 -0.12 -0.52
C THR A 50 -5.83 -0.85 -1.30
N ILE A 51 -4.84 -1.37 -0.56
CA ILE A 51 -3.68 -2.02 -1.14
C ILE A 51 -4.10 -3.38 -1.70
N PHE A 52 -4.03 -3.49 -3.02
CA PHE A 52 -4.20 -4.77 -3.72
C PHE A 52 -2.86 -5.34 -4.22
N ASP A 53 -1.81 -4.51 -4.33
CA ASP A 53 -0.44 -4.88 -4.71
C ASP A 53 0.53 -4.50 -3.61
N THR A 54 1.22 -5.50 -3.04
CA THR A 54 2.16 -5.29 -1.93
C THR A 54 3.41 -4.53 -2.34
N GLN A 55 3.87 -4.65 -3.58
CA GLN A 55 5.01 -3.87 -4.05
C GLN A 55 4.66 -2.38 -4.14
N ASN A 56 3.43 -2.05 -4.56
CA ASN A 56 2.96 -0.67 -4.55
C ASN A 56 2.91 -0.10 -3.13
N ALA A 57 2.48 -0.90 -2.15
CA ALA A 57 2.49 -0.49 -0.75
C ALA A 57 3.91 -0.22 -0.25
N LYS A 58 4.88 -1.07 -0.61
CA LYS A 58 6.28 -0.83 -0.26
C LYS A 58 6.84 0.42 -0.91
N ALA A 59 6.48 0.72 -2.15
CA ALA A 59 6.85 1.98 -2.81
C ALA A 59 6.27 3.19 -2.07
N ALA A 60 5.00 3.11 -1.64
CA ALA A 60 4.38 4.17 -0.84
C ALA A 60 5.03 4.32 0.55
N ILE A 61 5.35 3.22 1.24
CA ILE A 61 6.07 3.24 2.53
C ILE A 61 7.44 3.90 2.35
N PHE A 62 8.18 3.51 1.31
CA PHE A 62 9.47 4.10 0.99
C PHE A 62 9.37 5.59 0.70
N ALA A 63 8.39 6.00 -0.12
CA ALA A 63 8.14 7.41 -0.43
C ALA A 63 7.82 8.25 0.81
N VAL A 64 7.08 7.70 1.78
CA VAL A 64 6.86 8.35 3.07
C VAL A 64 8.18 8.56 3.80
N ASP A 65 8.97 7.50 3.97
CA ASP A 65 10.26 7.58 4.68
C ASP A 65 11.22 8.56 4.00
N GLU A 66 11.29 8.50 2.67
CA GLU A 66 12.11 9.38 1.84
C GLU A 66 11.70 10.85 1.95
N TYR A 67 10.40 11.16 1.94
CA TYR A 67 9.91 12.53 2.11
C TYR A 67 10.36 13.12 3.46
N PHE A 68 10.15 12.38 4.56
CA PHE A 68 10.51 12.86 5.90
C PHE A 68 12.03 12.95 6.09
N GLU A 69 12.79 12.02 5.51
CA GLU A 69 14.26 12.06 5.55
C GLU A 69 14.85 13.26 4.78
N ARG A 70 14.32 13.54 3.59
CA ARG A 70 14.75 14.66 2.73
C ARG A 70 14.40 16.02 3.32
N THR A 71 13.19 16.14 3.88
CA THR A 71 12.71 17.40 4.46
C THR A 71 13.21 17.64 5.88
N LYS A 72 13.82 16.63 6.53
CA LYS A 72 14.28 16.68 7.93
C LYS A 72 13.16 17.02 8.91
N THR A 73 11.95 16.54 8.62
CA THR A 73 10.76 16.74 9.46
C THR A 73 10.41 15.46 10.23
N GLU A 74 9.62 15.60 11.30
CA GLU A 74 9.17 14.45 12.08
C GLU A 74 8.21 13.59 11.27
N ARG A 75 8.49 12.28 11.25
CA ARG A 75 7.67 11.32 10.51
C ARG A 75 6.30 11.17 11.14
N LEU A 76 5.26 11.46 10.36
CA LEU A 76 3.88 11.23 10.79
C LEU A 76 3.58 9.73 10.99
N PRO A 77 2.65 9.39 11.92
CA PRO A 77 2.11 8.04 12.03
C PRO A 77 1.52 7.54 10.70
N VAL A 78 1.81 6.29 10.35
CA VAL A 78 1.32 5.66 9.13
C VAL A 78 0.36 4.53 9.46
N MET A 79 -0.86 4.59 8.91
CA MET A 79 -1.79 3.47 8.86
C MET A 79 -1.63 2.74 7.54
N VAL A 80 -1.74 1.41 7.56
CA VAL A 80 -1.73 0.59 6.35
C VAL A 80 -2.99 -0.27 6.29
N SER A 81 -3.71 -0.23 5.16
CA SER A 81 -4.93 -1.01 4.95
C SER A 81 -4.89 -1.76 3.62
N ALA A 82 -5.01 -3.09 3.69
CA ALA A 82 -5.06 -3.95 2.52
C ALA A 82 -6.49 -4.24 2.05
N THR A 83 -6.64 -4.57 0.78
CA THR A 83 -7.90 -5.05 0.21
C THR A 83 -7.77 -6.53 -0.10
N ILE A 84 -8.64 -7.33 0.51
CA ILE A 84 -8.82 -8.75 0.21
C ILE A 84 -9.96 -8.88 -0.79
N VAL A 85 -9.67 -9.44 -1.96
CA VAL A 85 -10.58 -9.35 -3.12
C VAL A 85 -11.68 -10.40 -3.10
N ASP A 86 -11.52 -11.49 -2.34
CA ASP A 86 -12.50 -12.56 -2.27
C ASP A 86 -12.44 -13.36 -0.95
N ASN A 87 -13.26 -14.40 -0.89
CA ASN A 87 -13.35 -15.26 0.29
C ASN A 87 -12.11 -16.13 0.54
N SER A 88 -11.13 -16.19 -0.37
CA SER A 88 -9.88 -16.94 -0.23
C SER A 88 -8.91 -16.31 0.78
N GLY A 89 -9.09 -15.02 1.11
CA GLY A 89 -8.21 -14.33 2.03
C GLY A 89 -6.93 -13.80 1.40
N ARG A 90 -6.94 -13.55 0.08
CA ARG A 90 -5.79 -13.04 -0.67
C ARG A 90 -6.01 -11.63 -1.23
N THR A 91 -4.92 -10.88 -1.34
CA THR A 91 -4.86 -9.67 -2.16
C THR A 91 -4.94 -10.02 -3.64
N LEU A 92 -5.14 -9.01 -4.50
CA LEU A 92 -5.09 -9.23 -5.96
C LEU A 92 -3.72 -9.76 -6.42
N SER A 93 -2.64 -9.34 -5.76
CA SER A 93 -1.29 -9.87 -5.99
C SER A 93 -1.05 -11.27 -5.38
N GLY A 94 -2.10 -11.93 -4.88
CA GLY A 94 -2.07 -13.32 -4.40
C GLY A 94 -1.51 -13.53 -2.99
N GLN A 95 -1.16 -12.47 -2.25
CA GLN A 95 -0.65 -12.62 -0.89
C GLN A 95 -1.76 -12.91 0.11
N THR A 96 -1.51 -13.81 1.06
CA THR A 96 -2.34 -13.94 2.26
C THR A 96 -2.15 -12.73 3.16
N ILE A 97 -3.07 -12.51 4.11
CA ILE A 97 -2.99 -11.40 5.08
C ILE A 97 -1.71 -11.47 5.91
N GLU A 98 -1.32 -12.67 6.36
CA GLU A 98 -0.09 -12.86 7.12
C GLU A 98 1.16 -12.53 6.29
N ALA A 99 1.19 -12.99 5.03
CA ALA A 99 2.28 -12.66 4.11
C ALA A 99 2.37 -11.16 3.84
N PHE A 100 1.23 -10.48 3.68
CA PHE A 100 1.16 -9.04 3.55
C PHE A 100 1.72 -8.33 4.79
N PHE A 101 1.25 -8.71 5.98
CA PHE A 101 1.73 -8.12 7.24
C PHE A 101 3.23 -8.29 7.43
N ILE A 102 3.77 -9.48 7.16
CA ILE A 102 5.22 -9.74 7.21
C ILE A 102 5.95 -8.84 6.20
N SER A 103 5.44 -8.72 4.98
CA SER A 103 6.05 -7.94 3.91
C SER A 103 6.18 -6.46 4.24
N ILE A 104 5.23 -5.91 5.03
CA ILE A 104 5.18 -4.48 5.39
C ILE A 104 5.62 -4.19 6.84
N LYS A 105 6.04 -5.20 7.62
CA LYS A 105 6.42 -5.02 9.03
C LYS A 105 7.49 -3.94 9.27
N HIS A 106 8.38 -3.76 8.30
CA HIS A 106 9.42 -2.71 8.31
C HIS A 106 8.85 -1.28 8.34
N ALA A 107 7.61 -1.07 7.91
CA ALA A 107 6.96 0.23 7.91
C ALA A 107 6.71 0.81 9.31
N ARG A 108 6.75 -0.04 10.35
CA ARG A 108 6.38 0.30 11.74
C ARG A 108 5.06 1.06 11.80
N ALA A 109 4.07 0.56 11.07
CA ALA A 109 2.76 1.18 10.94
C ALA A 109 2.09 1.29 12.32
N PHE A 110 1.42 2.43 12.56
CA PHE A 110 0.62 2.68 13.75
C PHE A 110 -0.56 1.71 13.84
N THR A 111 -1.19 1.41 12.69
CA THR A 111 -2.21 0.37 12.58
C THR A 111 -2.04 -0.38 11.26
N VAL A 112 -2.40 -1.67 11.27
CA VAL A 112 -2.56 -2.48 10.05
C VAL A 112 -3.99 -3.04 10.03
N GLY A 113 -4.67 -2.94 8.89
CA GLY A 113 -6.04 -3.39 8.73
C GLY A 113 -6.39 -3.86 7.31
N ILE A 114 -7.68 -4.11 7.09
CA ILE A 114 -8.26 -4.39 5.77
C ILE A 114 -9.50 -3.53 5.52
N ASN A 115 -9.78 -3.20 4.25
CA ASN A 115 -10.91 -2.35 3.86
C ASN A 115 -11.56 -2.78 2.51
N CYS A 116 -12.69 -2.14 2.18
CA CYS A 116 -13.42 -2.25 0.92
C CYS A 116 -14.07 -3.61 0.60
N ALA A 117 -13.47 -4.41 -0.28
CA ALA A 117 -14.13 -5.36 -1.19
C ALA A 117 -15.06 -6.43 -0.60
N LEU A 118 -15.12 -6.59 0.72
CA LEU A 118 -15.94 -7.60 1.39
C LEU A 118 -16.84 -6.94 2.44
N GLY A 119 -18.02 -7.51 2.68
CA GLY A 119 -18.88 -7.08 3.78
C GLY A 119 -18.27 -7.40 5.15
N ALA A 120 -18.68 -6.69 6.20
CA ALA A 120 -18.13 -6.87 7.56
C ALA A 120 -18.19 -8.33 8.06
N GLY A 121 -19.28 -9.05 7.78
CA GLY A 121 -19.41 -10.47 8.15
C GLY A 121 -18.39 -11.37 7.45
N GLN A 122 -18.05 -11.07 6.20
CA GLN A 122 -17.02 -11.79 5.45
C GLN A 122 -15.63 -11.44 5.94
N MET A 123 -15.37 -10.15 6.25
CA MET A 123 -14.07 -9.71 6.76
C MET A 123 -13.76 -10.24 8.17
N LYS A 124 -14.77 -10.48 9.00
CA LYS A 124 -14.60 -10.96 10.39
C LYS A 124 -13.70 -12.20 10.53
N LYS A 125 -13.70 -13.10 9.54
CA LYS A 125 -12.88 -14.32 9.57
C LYS A 125 -11.38 -14.07 9.42
N PHE A 126 -10.99 -12.86 9.03
CA PHE A 126 -9.62 -12.47 8.73
C PHE A 126 -8.93 -11.68 9.85
N TYR A 127 -9.68 -11.25 10.87
CA TYR A 127 -9.14 -10.50 12.02
C TYR A 127 -8.83 -11.39 13.23
N LYS A 128 -8.84 -12.72 13.08
CA LYS A 128 -8.60 -13.67 14.17
C LYS A 128 -7.12 -13.98 14.35
#